data_AF-V6IDB9-F1
#
_entry.id   AF-V6IDB9-F1
#
_cell.length_a   1.000
_cell.length_b   1.000
_cell.length_c   1.000
_cell.angle_alpha   90.00
_cell.angle_beta   90.00
_cell.angle_gamma   90.00
#
_symmetry.space_group_name_H-M   'P 1'
#
loop_
_entity.id
_entity.type
_entity.pdbx_description
1 polymer ?
#
loop_
_entity_poly.entity_id
_entity_poly.type
_entity_poly.pdbx_seq_one_letter_code
_entity_poly.pdbx_strand_id
1 'polypeptide(L)'
;MPKNVLESLKLKSILSTSTILNANLDLYQLLPLIMLYSKDLLEADASSLFLLDETEEFLYCEVALGEKGEIIQKYGRLDIGQGIAGWVAKEKNRSF
;
A
#
# COMPACT_ATOMS: atom_id res chain seq x y z
N MET A 1 11.73 -19.35 -21.76
CA MET A 1 11.53 -17.94 -22.17
C MET A 1 12.88 -17.24 -22.24
N PRO A 2 13.16 -16.41 -23.26
CA PRO A 2 14.47 -15.75 -23.40
C PRO A 2 14.63 -14.62 -22.36
N LYS A 3 15.82 -14.53 -21.73
CA LYS A 3 16.18 -13.54 -20.67
C LYS A 3 15.78 -12.09 -21.00
N ASN A 4 15.91 -11.69 -22.27
CA ASN A 4 15.66 -10.32 -22.73
C ASN A 4 14.20 -9.86 -22.56
N VAL A 5 13.24 -10.79 -22.51
CA VAL A 5 11.82 -10.48 -22.29
C VAL A 5 11.57 -10.14 -20.82
N LEU A 6 12.23 -10.82 -19.88
CA LEU A 6 12.08 -10.56 -18.45
C LEU A 6 12.69 -9.20 -18.06
N GLU A 7 13.83 -8.85 -18.65
CA GLU A 7 14.45 -7.53 -18.45
C GLU A 7 13.59 -6.39 -19.01
N SER A 8 12.99 -6.58 -20.19
CA SER A 8 12.10 -5.56 -20.77
C SER A 8 10.81 -5.37 -19.97
N LEU A 9 10.29 -6.44 -19.36
CA LEU A 9 9.13 -6.39 -18.46
C LEU A 9 9.45 -5.63 -17.17
N LYS A 10 10.59 -5.91 -16.53
CA LYS A 10 11.04 -5.16 -15.34
C LYS A 10 11.24 -3.68 -15.65
N LEU A 11 11.88 -3.36 -16.78
CA LEU A 11 12.09 -1.99 -17.20
C LEU A 11 10.76 -1.25 -17.45
N LYS A 12 9.79 -1.93 -18.08
CA LYS A 12 8.43 -1.42 -18.25
C LYS A 12 7.73 -1.16 -16.92
N SER A 13 7.78 -2.08 -15.96
CA SER A 13 7.17 -1.86 -14.64
C SER A 13 7.75 -0.63 -13.96
N ILE A 14 9.07 -0.47 -13.97
CA ILE A 14 9.72 0.71 -13.38
C ILE A 14 9.27 1.99 -14.09
N LEU A 15 9.26 2.02 -15.42
CA LEU A 15 8.80 3.18 -16.19
C LEU A 15 7.33 3.51 -15.91
N SER A 16 6.45 2.51 -15.87
CA SER A 16 5.04 2.68 -15.56
C SER A 16 4.84 3.26 -14.16
N THR A 17 5.56 2.74 -13.15
CA THR A 17 5.54 3.30 -11.80
C THR A 17 6.05 4.75 -11.80
N SER A 18 7.16 5.05 -12.48
CA SER A 18 7.69 6.43 -12.57
C SER A 18 6.74 7.39 -13.28
N THR A 19 6.03 6.95 -14.33
CA THR A 19 5.03 7.78 -15.02
C THR A 19 3.81 8.03 -14.13
N ILE A 20 3.35 7.02 -13.38
CA ILE A 20 2.27 7.17 -12.41
C ILE A 20 2.68 8.10 -11.26
N LEU A 21 3.92 8.03 -10.78
CA LEU A 21 4.45 8.95 -9.77
C LEU A 21 4.57 10.41 -10.27
N ASN A 22 4.86 10.61 -11.56
CA ASN A 22 5.08 11.93 -12.17
C ASN A 22 3.82 12.59 -12.74
N ALA A 23 2.75 11.83 -12.97
CA ALA A 23 1.45 12.44 -13.20
C ALA A 23 1.07 13.16 -11.91
N ASN A 24 0.51 14.38 -12.00
CA ASN A 24 -0.15 15.07 -10.88
C ASN A 24 -1.40 14.28 -10.44
N LEU A 25 -1.21 13.01 -10.11
CA LEU A 25 -2.23 12.14 -9.55
C LEU A 25 -2.36 12.57 -8.10
N ASP A 26 -3.56 13.03 -7.80
CA ASP A 26 -4.02 13.17 -6.43
C ASP A 26 -3.60 11.92 -5.64
N LEU A 27 -3.04 12.12 -4.45
CA LEU A 27 -2.54 11.05 -3.59
C LEU A 27 -3.61 9.97 -3.37
N TYR A 28 -4.89 10.39 -3.34
CA TYR A 28 -6.06 9.52 -3.31
C TYR A 28 -6.16 8.51 -4.46
N GLN A 29 -5.64 8.83 -5.64
CA GLN A 29 -5.62 7.92 -6.80
C GLN A 29 -4.33 7.10 -6.87
N LEU A 30 -3.22 7.68 -6.39
CA LEU A 30 -1.92 7.05 -6.45
C LEU A 30 -1.79 5.89 -5.44
N LEU A 31 -2.24 6.08 -4.20
CA LEU A 31 -2.11 5.07 -3.14
C LEU A 31 -2.83 3.76 -3.48
N PRO A 32 -4.10 3.76 -3.97
CA PRO A 32 -4.76 2.53 -4.40
C PRO A 32 -4.01 1.79 -5.50
N LEU A 33 -3.43 2.49 -6.46
CA LEU A 33 -2.64 1.87 -7.53
C LEU A 33 -1.37 1.19 -6.98
N ILE A 34 -0.64 1.86 -6.08
CA ILE A 34 0.54 1.27 -5.43
C ILE A 34 0.14 0.01 -4.65
N MET A 35 -0.94 0.06 -3.89
CA MET A 35 -1.41 -1.09 -3.10
C MET A 35 -1.92 -2.24 -3.98
N LEU A 36 -2.52 -1.94 -5.13
CA LEU A 36 -2.94 -2.93 -6.12
C LEU A 36 -1.73 -3.65 -6.72
N TYR A 37 -0.74 -2.89 -7.22
CA TYR A 37 0.46 -3.49 -7.78
C TYR A 37 1.28 -4.26 -6.74
N SER A 38 1.31 -3.80 -5.48
CA SER A 38 1.98 -4.52 -4.39
C SER A 38 1.29 -5.84 -4.06
N LYS A 39 -0.05 -5.85 -4.04
CA LYS A 39 -0.85 -7.07 -3.87
C LYS A 39 -0.54 -8.08 -4.97
N ASP A 40 -0.60 -7.65 -6.23
CA ASP A 40 -0.40 -8.51 -7.40
C ASP A 40 1.04 -9.04 -7.46
N LEU A 41 2.03 -8.19 -7.17
CA LEU A 41 3.45 -8.57 -7.14
C LEU A 41 3.76 -9.64 -6.10
N LEU A 42 3.09 -9.57 -4.94
CA LEU A 42 3.27 -10.52 -3.84
C LEU A 42 2.31 -11.71 -3.91
N GLU A 43 1.48 -11.79 -4.95
CA GLU A 43 0.42 -12.80 -5.11
C GLU A 43 -0.47 -12.91 -3.85
N ALA A 44 -0.75 -11.76 -3.21
CA ALA A 44 -1.53 -11.71 -1.98
C ALA A 44 -3.04 -11.62 -2.27
N ASP A 45 -3.87 -12.20 -1.40
CA ASP A 45 -5.33 -12.14 -1.53
C ASP A 45 -5.89 -10.73 -1.25
N ALA A 46 -5.21 -9.98 -0.38
CA ALA A 46 -5.61 -8.65 0.08
C ALA A 46 -4.40 -7.76 0.37
N SER A 47 -4.60 -6.45 0.32
CA SER A 47 -3.63 -5.47 0.78
C SER A 47 -4.35 -4.28 1.42
N SER A 48 -3.70 -3.65 2.41
CA SER A 48 -4.25 -2.46 3.06
C SER A 48 -3.16 -1.47 3.44
N LEU A 49 -3.50 -0.20 3.39
CA LEU A 49 -2.66 0.92 3.80
C LEU A 49 -3.36 1.63 4.96
N PHE A 50 -2.69 1.62 6.11
CA PHE A 50 -3.11 2.37 7.28
C PHE A 50 -2.25 3.62 7.41
N LEU A 51 -2.90 4.75 7.62
CA LEU A 51 -2.26 6.03 7.90
C LEU A 51 -2.44 6.37 9.38
N LEU A 52 -1.42 7.01 9.93
CA LEU A 52 -1.50 7.59 11.26
C LEU A 52 -2.34 8.87 11.17
N ASP A 53 -3.34 8.98 12.05
CA ASP A 53 -4.11 10.21 12.20
C ASP A 53 -3.21 11.39 12.61
N GLU A 54 -3.63 12.61 12.31
CA GLU A 54 -2.88 13.84 12.61
C GLU A 54 -2.56 14.01 14.10
N THR A 55 -3.37 13.44 15.00
CA THR A 55 -3.14 13.45 16.44
C THR A 55 -2.12 12.40 16.92
N GLU A 56 -1.65 11.52 16.02
CA GLU A 56 -0.83 10.34 16.30
C GLU A 56 -1.46 9.32 17.28
N GLU A 57 -2.77 9.36 17.51
CA GLU A 57 -3.43 8.51 18.51
C GLU A 57 -3.94 7.17 17.96
N PHE A 58 -4.29 7.11 16.68
CA PHE A 58 -4.82 5.91 16.04
C PHE A 58 -4.42 5.82 14.57
N LEU A 59 -4.48 4.61 14.04
CA LEU A 59 -4.37 4.32 12.62
C LEU A 59 -5.76 4.23 12.00
N TYR A 60 -5.95 4.80 10.83
CA TYR A 60 -7.15 4.60 10.02
C TYR A 60 -6.79 4.01 8.66
N CYS A 61 -7.69 3.22 8.09
CA CYS A 61 -7.45 2.56 6.81
C CYS A 61 -7.75 3.51 5.64
N GLU A 62 -6.71 3.94 4.93
CA GLU A 62 -6.86 4.79 3.73
C GLU A 62 -7.22 3.96 2.50
N VAL A 63 -6.60 2.78 2.36
CA VAL A 63 -6.84 1.85 1.24
C VAL A 63 -7.01 0.45 1.77
N ALA A 64 -8.04 -0.28 1.31
CA ALA A 64 -8.11 -1.72 1.51
C ALA A 64 -8.65 -2.44 0.26
N LEU A 65 -7.90 -3.43 -0.22
CA LEU A 65 -8.22 -4.25 -1.37
C LEU A 65 -8.42 -5.70 -0.93
N GLY A 66 -9.42 -6.38 -1.50
CA GLY A 66 -9.79 -7.75 -1.16
C GLY A 66 -11.28 -7.86 -0.83
N GLU A 67 -11.76 -9.06 -0.52
CA GLU A 67 -13.18 -9.35 -0.32
C GLU A 67 -13.86 -8.45 0.72
N LYS A 68 -13.14 -8.09 1.79
CA LYS A 68 -13.64 -7.21 2.87
C LYS A 68 -13.12 -5.78 2.79
N GLY A 69 -12.53 -5.39 1.66
CA GLY A 69 -11.83 -4.11 1.48
C GLY A 69 -12.72 -2.92 1.81
N GLU A 70 -13.93 -2.84 1.25
CA GLU A 70 -14.83 -1.70 1.47
C GLU A 70 -15.17 -1.46 2.94
N ILE A 71 -15.45 -2.54 3.70
CA ILE A 71 -15.79 -2.44 5.12
C ILE A 71 -14.56 -2.01 5.92
N ILE A 72 -13.39 -2.58 5.63
CA ILE A 72 -12.14 -2.25 6.33
C ILE A 72 -11.72 -0.81 6.02
N GLN A 73 -11.83 -0.34 4.79
CA GLN A 73 -11.49 1.03 4.44
C GLN A 73 -12.42 2.04 5.14
N LYS A 74 -13.71 1.71 5.29
CA LYS A 74 -14.68 2.62 5.91
C LYS A 74 -14.61 2.65 7.44
N TYR A 75 -14.32 1.52 8.07
CA TYR A 75 -14.45 1.36 9.53
C TYR A 75 -13.16 0.89 10.23
N GLY A 76 -12.13 0.54 9.48
CA GLY A 76 -10.86 0.05 10.00
C GLY A 76 -10.14 1.16 10.74
N ARG A 77 -10.18 1.07 12.07
CA ARG A 77 -9.42 1.91 12.99
C ARG A 77 -8.72 1.03 14.01
N LEU A 78 -7.48 1.37 14.31
CA LEU A 78 -6.65 0.63 15.26
C LEU A 78 -5.95 1.60 16.19
N ASP A 79 -6.01 1.35 17.49
CA ASP A 79 -5.20 2.07 18.46
C ASP A 79 -3.72 1.73 18.27
N ILE A 80 -2.82 2.63 18.69
CA ILE A 80 -1.38 2.33 18.67
C ILE A 80 -1.07 1.13 19.56
N GLY A 81 -0.35 0.16 19.01
CA GLY A 81 -0.07 -1.13 19.64
C GLY A 81 -1.15 -2.21 19.41
N GLN A 82 -2.29 -1.87 18.80
CA GLN A 82 -3.36 -2.84 18.52
C GLN A 82 -3.12 -3.61 17.22
N GLY A 83 -3.14 -4.94 17.31
CA GLY A 83 -2.90 -5.80 16.14
C GLY A 83 -1.50 -5.61 15.55
N ILE A 84 -1.27 -6.16 14.36
CA ILE A 84 0.06 -6.12 13.72
C ILE A 84 0.40 -4.69 13.28
N ALA A 85 -0.52 -4.00 12.59
CA ALA A 85 -0.28 -2.64 12.10
C ALA A 85 -0.07 -1.63 13.25
N GLY A 86 -0.90 -1.69 14.30
CA GLY A 86 -0.73 -0.84 15.47
C GLY A 86 0.58 -1.14 16.22
N TRP A 87 0.99 -2.41 16.33
CA TRP A 87 2.28 -2.78 16.89
C TRP A 87 3.45 -2.21 16.08
N VAL A 88 3.43 -2.33 14.75
CA VAL A 88 4.47 -1.74 13.88
C VAL A 88 4.55 -0.22 14.05
N ALA A 89 3.39 0.46 14.13
CA ALA A 89 3.35 1.91 14.36
C ALA A 89 3.94 2.30 15.72
N LYS A 90 3.71 1.49 16.76
CA LYS A 90 4.26 1.72 18.11
C LYS A 90 5.78 1.57 18.15
N GLU A 91 6.31 0.52 17.55
CA GLU A 91 7.74 0.19 17.65
C GLU A 91 8.64 1.13 16.81
N LYS A 92 8.08 1.92 15.88
CA LYS A 92 8.78 2.89 14.99
C LYS A 92 10.16 2.36 14.54
N ASN A 93 10.22 1.16 13.98
CA ASN A 93 11.49 0.54 13.60
C ASN A 93 12.03 1.21 12.31
N ARG A 94 12.71 2.35 12.47
CA ARG A 94 13.34 3.15 11.41
C ARG A 94 14.65 2.48 10.92
N SER A 95 14.57 1.24 10.45
CA SER A 95 15.75 0.50 9.98
C SER A 95 15.93 0.48 8.46
N PHE A 96 15.31 1.42 7.73
CA PHE A 96 15.56 1.66 6.31
C PHE A 96 15.79 3.15 6.06
#